data_AF-A0A662C1G3-F1
#
_entry.id   AF-A0A662C1G3-F1
#
_cell.length_a   1.000
_cell.length_b   1.000
_cell.length_c   1.000
_cell.angle_alpha   90.00
_cell.angle_beta   90.00
_cell.angle_gamma   90.00
#
_symmetry.space_group_name_H-M   'P 1'
#
loop_
_entity.id
_entity.type
_entity.pdbx_description
1 polymer ?
#
loop_
_entity_poly.entity_id
_entity_poly.type
_entity_poly.pdbx_seq_one_letter_code
_entity_poly.pdbx_strand_id
1 'polypeptide(L)' 'TIKGRVEVNWVNNESELRLTVEIPANMLADVYVPVNKSSNESVSEVLNSNKFNLVLIGTTNNYAHYKIESGKYEFIVTH' A
#
# COMPACT_ATOMS: atom_id res chain seq x y z
N THR A 1 3.23 -11.92 -13.61
CA THR A 1 3.94 -11.24 -14.71
C THR A 1 4.99 -12.17 -15.27
N ILE A 2 5.73 -11.77 -16.32
CA ILE A 2 6.90 -12.54 -16.81
C ILE A 2 8.05 -12.61 -15.80
N LYS A 3 8.03 -11.78 -14.74
CA LYS A 3 9.07 -11.69 -13.70
C LYS A 3 8.69 -12.36 -12.36
N GLY A 4 7.52 -12.99 -12.28
CA GLY A 4 7.01 -13.61 -11.05
C GLY A 4 5.57 -13.24 -10.74
N ARG A 5 5.08 -13.72 -9.60
CA ARG A 5 3.71 -13.45 -9.15
C ARG A 5 3.62 -12.01 -8.64
N VAL A 6 2.59 -11.30 -9.11
CA VAL A 6 2.13 -10.05 -8.49
C VAL A 6 0.79 -10.39 -7.87
N GLU A 7 0.60 -10.06 -6.60
CA GLU A 7 -0.63 -10.32 -5.88
C GLU A 7 -1.14 -9.02 -5.25
N VAL A 8 -2.43 -8.77 -5.40
CA VAL A 8 -3.13 -7.62 -4.81
C VAL A 8 -4.41 -8.15 -4.19
N ASN A 9 -4.52 -8.04 -2.88
CA ASN A 9 -5.70 -8.40 -2.12
C ASN A 9 -6.14 -7.21 -1.31
N TRP A 10 -7.44 -6.93 -1.27
CA TRP A 10 -7.96 -5.89 -0.41
C TRP A 10 -9.24 -6.35 0.28
N VAL A 11 -9.41 -5.88 1.51
CA VAL A 11 -10.61 -6.07 2.33
C VAL A 11 -11.03 -4.70 2.80
N ASN A 12 -12.24 -4.29 2.46
CA ASN A 12 -12.83 -3.05 2.95
C ASN A 12 -14.02 -3.40 3.84
N ASN A 13 -14.00 -2.92 5.08
CA ASN A 13 -15.09 -3.09 6.05
C ASN A 13 -15.52 -1.73 6.59
N GLU A 14 -16.42 -1.69 7.58
CA GLU A 14 -16.94 -0.42 8.11
C GLU A 14 -15.88 0.43 8.82
N SER A 15 -14.80 -0.16 9.32
CA SER A 15 -13.76 0.51 10.11
C SER A 15 -12.44 0.75 9.37
N GLU A 16 -12.08 -0.12 8.43
CA GLU A 16 -10.80 -0.06 7.75
C GLU A 16 -10.82 -0.66 6.34
N LEU A 17 -9.93 -0.12 5.50
CA LEU A 17 -9.45 -0.73 4.28
C LEU A 17 -8.06 -1.34 4.54
N ARG A 18 -7.94 -2.65 4.32
CA ARG A 18 -6.67 -3.39 4.37
C ARG A 18 -6.28 -3.82 2.97
N LEU A 19 -5.15 -3.34 2.47
CA LEU A 19 -4.60 -3.65 1.15
C LEU A 19 -3.25 -4.36 1.29
N THR A 20 -3.18 -5.59 0.78
CA THR A 20 -1.97 -6.41 0.75
C THR A 20 -1.44 -6.49 -0.68
N VAL A 21 -0.16 -6.17 -0.86
CA VAL A 21 0.51 -6.19 -2.17
C VAL A 21 1.78 -7.02 -2.08
N GLU A 22 1.97 -7.93 -3.04
CA GLU A 22 3.21 -8.68 -3.21
C GLU A 22 3.83 -8.36 -4.57
N ILE A 23 5.03 -7.79 -4.53
CA ILE A 23 5.81 -7.40 -5.71
C ILE A 23 7.00 -8.36 -5.83
N PRO A 24 7.17 -9.04 -6.98
CA PRO A 24 8.25 -10.01 -7.17
C PRO A 24 9.61 -9.31 -7.25
N ALA A 25 10.68 -10.08 -7.04
CA ALA A 25 12.06 -9.59 -7.03
C ALA A 25 12.41 -8.77 -8.30
N ASN A 26 13.28 -7.77 -8.14
CA ASN A 26 13.76 -6.89 -9.23
C ASN A 26 12.64 -6.14 -9.97
N MET A 27 11.58 -5.76 -9.26
CA MET A 27 10.51 -4.89 -9.73
C MET A 27 10.26 -3.73 -8.78
N LEU A 28 9.70 -2.66 -9.34
CA LEU A 28 9.18 -1.50 -8.62
C LEU A 28 7.68 -1.39 -8.91
N ALA A 29 6.93 -0.85 -7.97
CA ALA A 29 5.52 -0.57 -8.16
C ALA A 29 5.12 0.80 -7.63
N ASP A 30 4.18 1.43 -8.33
CA ASP A 30 3.43 2.57 -7.85
C ASP A 30 2.12 2.06 -7.24
N VAL A 31 1.91 2.35 -5.96
CA VAL A 31 0.71 1.95 -5.21
C VAL A 31 -0.08 3.19 -4.84
N TYR A 32 -1.34 3.20 -5.25
CA TYR A 32 -2.30 4.26 -4.93
C TYR A 32 -3.29 3.70 -3.91
N VAL A 33 -3.12 4.10 -2.65
CA VAL A 33 -3.97 3.65 -1.55
C VAL A 33 -5.08 4.68 -1.38
N PRO A 34 -6.37 4.30 -1.51
CA PRO A 34 -7.48 5.20 -1.25
C PRO A 34 -7.40 5.79 0.16
N VAL A 35 -7.54 7.11 0.28
CA VAL A 35 -7.68 7.81 1.57
C VAL A 35 -8.71 8.90 1.40
N ASN A 36 -9.51 9.18 2.42
CA ASN A 36 -10.43 10.31 2.46
C ASN A 36 -9.96 11.27 3.55
N LYS A 37 -9.32 12.38 3.14
CA LYS A 37 -8.80 13.41 4.06
C LYS A 37 -9.90 14.17 4.83
N SER A 38 -11.18 14.02 4.46
CA SER A 38 -12.28 14.68 5.17
C SER A 38 -12.66 13.93 6.45
N SER A 39 -12.46 12.62 6.48
CA SER A 39 -12.35 11.79 7.68
C SER A 39 -10.91 11.87 8.16
N ASN A 40 -10.64 11.75 9.46
CA ASN A 40 -9.27 11.74 10.01
C ASN A 40 -8.55 10.41 9.67
N GLU A 41 -8.64 9.96 8.42
CA GLU A 41 -8.10 8.69 7.99
C GLU A 41 -6.59 8.72 8.04
N SER A 42 -6.03 7.78 8.80
CA SER A 42 -4.60 7.59 8.91
C SER A 42 -4.20 6.33 8.15
N VAL A 43 -3.20 6.44 7.28
CA VAL A 43 -2.56 5.25 6.72
C VAL A 43 -1.59 4.74 7.77
N SER A 44 -1.99 3.69 8.49
CA SER A 44 -1.09 2.96 9.36
C SER A 44 -0.36 1.94 8.50
N GLU A 45 0.92 2.20 8.26
CA GLU A 45 1.80 1.27 7.58
C GLU A 45 2.38 0.29 8.60
N VAL A 46 2.67 -0.94 8.14
CA VAL A 46 3.70 -1.88 8.64
C VAL A 46 3.14 -3.26 9.04
N LEU A 47 3.69 -4.31 8.38
CA LEU A 47 4.15 -5.57 9.01
C LEU A 47 4.94 -6.46 8.02
N ASN A 48 6.22 -6.14 7.78
CA ASN A 48 7.34 -7.10 7.87
C ASN A 48 8.69 -6.38 7.67
N SER A 49 9.30 -6.07 8.81
CA SER A 49 10.45 -5.21 9.03
C SER A 49 11.78 -5.85 8.62
N ASN A 50 12.05 -5.97 7.33
CA ASN A 50 13.42 -6.17 6.84
C ASN A 50 13.67 -5.33 5.60
N LYS A 51 13.90 -4.03 5.81
CA LYS A 51 14.54 -3.10 4.86
C LYS A 51 13.84 -2.94 3.50
N PHE A 52 12.56 -2.62 3.48
CA PHE A 52 11.90 -2.24 2.22
C PHE A 52 11.90 -0.72 2.06
N ASN A 53 12.39 -0.23 0.91
CA ASN A 53 12.33 1.19 0.54
C ASN A 53 10.89 1.51 0.11
N LEU A 54 10.05 1.87 1.07
CA LEU A 54 8.77 2.52 0.81
C LEU A 54 8.96 4.04 0.81
N VAL A 55 8.60 4.70 -0.28
CA VAL A 55 8.72 6.15 -0.45
C VAL A 55 7.35 6.73 -0.71
N LEU A 56 6.85 7.59 0.19
CA LEU A 56 5.67 8.40 -0.07
C LEU A 56 6.00 9.46 -1.12
N ILE A 57 5.38 9.37 -2.29
CA ILE A 57 5.56 10.33 -3.39
C ILE A 57 4.65 11.55 -3.19
N GLY A 58 3.43 11.33 -2.68
CA GLY A 58 2.50 12.41 -2.38
C GLY A 58 1.14 11.92 -1.90
N THR A 59 0.31 12.86 -1.48
CA THR A 59 -1.04 12.58 -0.97
C THR A 59 -2.02 13.59 -1.55
N THR A 60 -3.11 13.08 -2.12
CA THR A 60 -4.26 13.89 -2.55
C THR A 60 -5.42 13.72 -1.56
N ASN A 61 -6.59 14.28 -1.86
CA ASN A 61 -7.78 14.09 -1.02
C ASN A 61 -8.38 12.69 -1.13
N ASN A 62 -8.01 11.92 -2.17
CA ASN A 62 -8.63 10.64 -2.52
C ASN A 62 -7.66 9.45 -2.44
N TYR A 63 -6.35 9.70 -2.43
CA TYR A 63 -5.34 8.65 -2.35
C TYR A 63 -3.99 9.14 -1.81
N ALA A 64 -3.24 8.21 -1.22
CA ALA A 64 -1.81 8.32 -0.96
C ALA A 64 -1.03 7.49 -1.99
N HIS A 65 -0.01 8.09 -2.61
CA HIS A 65 0.81 7.46 -3.65
C HIS A 65 2.17 7.08 -3.07
N TYR A 66 2.45 5.78 -3.09
CA TYR A 66 3.69 5.19 -2.64
C TYR A 66 4.45 4.58 -3.81
N LYS A 67 5.77 4.71 -3.77
CA LYS A 67 6.68 3.93 -4.59
C LYS A 67 7.31 2.86 -3.72
N ILE A 68 7.19 1.60 -4.13
CA ILE A 68 7.67 0.44 -3.38
C ILE A 68 8.60 -0.43 -4.24
N GLU A 69 9.57 -1.05 -3.59
CA GLU A 69 10.42 -2.09 -4.18
C GLU A 69 9.76 -3.47 -4.09
N SER A 70 10.43 -4.50 -4.61
CA SER A 70 10.02 -5.90 -4.43
C SER A 70 9.87 -6.25 -2.96
N GLY A 71 8.81 -6.99 -2.62
CA GLY A 71 8.49 -7.33 -1.24
C GLY A 71 6.99 -7.53 -1.04
N LYS A 72 6.61 -7.78 0.21
CA LYS A 72 5.21 -7.89 0.62
C LYS A 72 4.88 -6.75 1.56
N TYR A 73 3.80 -6.04 1.25
CA TYR A 73 3.38 -4.83 1.94
C TYR A 73 1.92 -4.97 2.37
N GLU A 74 1.59 -4.34 3.50
CA GLU A 74 0.23 -4.18 3.97
C GLU A 74 0.00 -2.70 4.27
N PHE A 75 -1.05 -2.15 3.68
CA PHE A 75 -1.53 -0.79 3.90
C PHE A 75 -2.86 -0.88 4.63
N ILE A 76 -2.97 -0.19 5.78
CA ILE A 76 -4.20 -0.12 6.57
C ILE A 76 -4.66 1.33 6.58
N VAL A 77 -5.88 1.58 6.12
CA VAL A 77 -6.52 2.90 6.15
C VAL A 77 -7.72 2.80 7.07
N THR A 78 -7.71 3.55 8.16
CA THR A 78 -8.85 3.65 9.08
C THR A 78 -9.82 4.70 8.60
N HIS A 79 -11.13 4.44 8.62
CA HIS A 79 -12.17 5.44 8.31
C HIS A 79 -12.29 6.53 9.38
#